data_AF-A0AAV3HXC8-F1
#
_entry.id   AF-A0AAV3HXC8-F1
#
_cell.length_a   1.000
_cell.length_b   1.000
_cell.length_c   1.000
_cell.angle_alpha   90.00
_cell.angle_beta   90.00
_cell.angle_gamma   90.00
#
_symmetry.space_group_name_H-M   'P 1'
#
loop_
_entity.id
_entity.type
_entity.pdbx_description
1 polymer ?
#
loop_
_entity_poly.entity_id
_entity_poly.type
_entity_poly.pdbx_seq_one_letter_code
_entity_poly.pdbx_strand_id
1 'polypeptide(L)'
;MQFKLALAKTVHEGVPVSAELALNWVINHTEYSLRTPARRCAKEFAALFKRRYTLKYGEGMVVKANKTRLRLDYTPASPSLRGVRLPVPDLPDPSALKSPVQKIMALADICTDELDAYSRYLGRKGTSVNDTAAIMLLPSEIVNESAEKILSSFKRWADEAILVKEGLVSVADFWAHMNASCPNKINKKEADLMQAFALKMGYGLAPDPYYHHVKADVDGTLVLFPAAEGGRFSPSPEFISAVMTLRLGAMVALIDDSLDQAEQKVLENAINNNPGFTDDEKRSLHAYLTWQLHTPANMTGMKSRIELMGAAEKAAVGKV
;
A
#
# COMPACT_ATOMS: atom_id res chain seq x y z
N MET A 1 -13.21 -31.78 -16.78
CA MET A 1 -13.70 -32.14 -18.15
C MET A 1 -14.15 -30.91 -18.94
N GLN A 2 -15.00 -30.04 -18.38
CA GLN A 2 -15.48 -28.82 -19.06
C GLN A 2 -14.34 -27.89 -19.55
N PHE A 3 -13.32 -27.67 -18.72
CA PHE A 3 -12.14 -26.87 -19.10
C PHE A 3 -11.45 -27.38 -20.38
N LYS A 4 -11.15 -28.69 -20.47
CA LYS A 4 -10.46 -29.27 -21.63
C LYS A 4 -11.27 -29.08 -22.92
N LEU A 5 -12.60 -29.23 -22.84
CA LEU A 5 -13.48 -29.01 -23.98
C LEU A 5 -13.50 -27.54 -24.42
N ALA A 6 -13.59 -26.60 -23.47
CA ALA A 6 -13.57 -25.17 -23.77
C ALA A 6 -12.24 -24.75 -24.42
N LEU A 7 -11.11 -25.25 -23.90
CA LEU A 7 -9.78 -24.99 -24.47
C LEU A 7 -9.64 -25.58 -25.87
N ALA A 8 -10.10 -26.82 -26.07
CA ALA A 8 -10.08 -27.49 -27.37
C ALA A 8 -10.87 -26.73 -28.44
N LYS A 9 -12.07 -26.26 -28.12
CA LYS A 9 -12.90 -25.45 -29.03
C LYS A 9 -12.23 -24.12 -29.37
N THR A 10 -11.76 -23.40 -28.36
CA THR A 10 -11.08 -22.09 -28.53
C THR A 10 -9.88 -22.20 -29.48
N VAL A 11 -9.05 -23.24 -29.30
CA VAL A 11 -7.89 -23.49 -30.16
C VAL A 11 -8.27 -23.96 -31.56
N HIS A 12 -9.35 -24.74 -31.69
CA HIS A 12 -9.86 -25.17 -32.98
C HIS A 12 -10.37 -24.00 -33.83
N GLU A 13 -11.08 -23.06 -33.20
CA GLU A 13 -11.62 -21.85 -33.83
C GLU A 13 -10.54 -20.78 -34.09
N GLY A 14 -9.32 -20.96 -33.59
CA GLY A 14 -8.22 -20.00 -33.74
C GLY A 14 -8.37 -18.73 -32.90
N VAL A 15 -9.30 -18.74 -31.94
CA VAL A 15 -9.59 -17.61 -31.05
C VAL A 15 -8.50 -17.54 -29.96
N PRO A 16 -8.10 -16.33 -29.50
CA PRO A 16 -7.18 -16.20 -28.38
C PRO A 16 -7.71 -16.85 -27.10
N VAL A 17 -6.84 -17.57 -26.39
CA VAL A 17 -7.15 -18.11 -25.06
C VAL A 17 -7.31 -16.93 -24.10
N SER A 18 -8.54 -16.70 -23.62
CA SER A 18 -8.83 -15.60 -22.71
C SER A 18 -8.17 -15.77 -21.34
N ALA A 19 -8.10 -14.68 -20.57
CA ALA A 19 -7.56 -14.70 -19.21
C ALA A 19 -8.28 -15.70 -18.29
N GLU A 20 -9.61 -15.82 -18.40
CA GLU A 20 -10.42 -16.80 -17.67
C GLU A 20 -10.03 -18.23 -18.03
N LEU A 21 -9.88 -18.51 -19.32
CA LEU A 21 -9.55 -19.85 -19.79
C LEU A 21 -8.10 -20.23 -19.45
N ALA A 22 -7.18 -19.26 -19.50
CA ALA A 22 -5.80 -19.43 -19.07
C ALA A 22 -5.69 -19.70 -17.56
N LEU A 23 -6.48 -19.02 -16.73
CA LEU A 23 -6.56 -19.28 -15.29
C LEU A 23 -7.06 -20.71 -15.03
N ASN A 24 -8.14 -21.11 -15.70
CA ASN A 24 -8.65 -22.48 -15.62
C ASN A 24 -7.63 -23.50 -16.10
N TRP A 25 -6.79 -23.16 -17.09
CA TRP A 25 -5.71 -24.03 -17.53
C TRP A 25 -4.70 -24.30 -16.44
N VAL A 26 -4.19 -23.26 -15.78
CA VAL A 26 -3.23 -23.41 -14.68
C VAL A 26 -3.83 -24.18 -13.51
N ILE A 27 -5.05 -23.86 -13.09
CA ILE A 27 -5.71 -24.50 -11.94
C ILE A 27 -5.94 -26.00 -12.18
N ASN A 28 -6.24 -26.40 -13.42
CA ASN A 28 -6.56 -27.78 -13.77
C ASN A 28 -5.37 -28.55 -14.37
N HIS A 29 -4.18 -27.98 -14.41
CA HIS A 29 -3.02 -28.65 -14.99
C HIS A 29 -2.44 -29.70 -14.04
N THR A 30 -2.17 -30.90 -14.55
CA THR A 30 -1.77 -32.05 -13.71
C THR A 30 -0.38 -31.92 -13.10
N GLU A 31 0.55 -31.26 -13.79
CA GLU A 31 1.95 -31.08 -13.34
C GLU A 31 2.16 -29.78 -12.56
N TYR A 32 1.10 -29.01 -12.28
CA TYR A 32 1.22 -27.73 -11.60
C TYR A 32 0.21 -27.63 -10.46
N SER A 33 0.69 -27.16 -9.33
CA SER A 33 -0.10 -27.00 -8.14
C SER A 33 0.19 -25.62 -7.56
N LEU A 34 -0.86 -24.81 -7.42
CA LEU A 34 -0.77 -23.51 -6.78
C LEU A 34 -0.15 -23.62 -5.38
N ARG A 35 0.79 -22.72 -5.05
CA ARG A 35 1.35 -22.63 -3.69
C ARG A 35 0.36 -21.98 -2.73
N THR A 36 0.67 -22.03 -1.43
CA THR A 36 -0.19 -21.53 -0.35
C THR A 36 -0.72 -20.11 -0.56
N PRO A 37 0.05 -19.12 -1.05
CA PRO A 37 -0.49 -17.78 -1.28
C PRO A 37 -1.68 -17.75 -2.24
N ALA A 38 -1.53 -18.36 -3.41
CA ALA A 38 -2.60 -18.44 -4.39
C ALA A 38 -3.80 -19.28 -3.92
N ARG A 39 -3.57 -20.34 -3.11
CA ARG A 39 -4.66 -21.15 -2.55
C ARG A 39 -5.44 -20.42 -1.46
N ARG A 40 -4.75 -19.75 -0.54
CA ARG A 40 -5.37 -19.02 0.58
C ARG A 40 -6.14 -17.80 0.08
N CYS A 41 -5.58 -17.09 -0.90
CA CYS A 41 -6.10 -15.85 -1.45
C CYS A 41 -6.62 -16.09 -2.88
N ALA A 42 -7.48 -17.09 -3.07
CA ALA A 42 -7.88 -17.55 -4.41
C ALA A 42 -8.61 -16.47 -5.22
N LYS A 43 -9.39 -15.61 -4.56
CA LYS A 43 -10.11 -14.51 -5.21
C LYS A 43 -9.14 -13.43 -5.69
N GLU A 44 -8.23 -13.02 -4.82
CA GLU A 44 -7.21 -12.00 -5.09
C GLU A 44 -6.23 -12.51 -6.16
N PHE A 45 -5.82 -13.77 -6.09
CA PHE A 45 -4.99 -14.44 -7.09
C PHE A 45 -5.67 -14.45 -8.45
N ALA A 46 -6.94 -14.85 -8.53
CA ALA A 46 -7.67 -14.86 -9.79
C ALA A 46 -7.77 -13.46 -10.40
N ALA A 47 -8.04 -12.43 -9.59
CA ALA A 47 -8.10 -11.05 -10.04
C ALA A 47 -6.74 -10.56 -10.57
N LEU A 48 -5.66 -10.82 -9.82
CA LEU A 48 -4.31 -10.39 -10.17
C LEU A 48 -3.82 -11.10 -11.44
N PHE A 49 -4.00 -12.41 -11.50
CA PHE A 49 -3.63 -13.22 -12.64
C PHE A 49 -4.31 -12.73 -13.91
N LYS A 50 -5.63 -12.48 -13.88
CA LYS A 50 -6.37 -11.99 -15.05
C LYS A 50 -5.85 -10.64 -15.53
N ARG A 51 -5.53 -9.72 -14.60
CA ARG A 51 -4.98 -8.41 -14.94
C ARG A 51 -3.59 -8.52 -15.56
N ARG A 52 -2.67 -9.26 -14.93
CA ARG A 52 -1.31 -9.47 -15.44
C ARG A 52 -1.33 -10.22 -16.78
N TYR A 53 -2.27 -11.15 -16.96
CA TYR A 53 -2.45 -11.87 -18.22
C TYR A 53 -2.90 -10.93 -19.35
N THR A 54 -3.93 -10.13 -19.08
CA THR A 54 -4.46 -9.15 -20.05
C THR A 54 -3.40 -8.11 -20.40
N LEU A 55 -2.63 -7.64 -19.42
CA LEU A 55 -1.52 -6.71 -19.66
C LEU A 55 -0.44 -7.32 -20.57
N LYS A 56 -0.17 -8.63 -20.43
CA LYS A 56 0.89 -9.31 -21.18
C LYS A 56 0.45 -9.81 -22.57
N TYR A 57 -0.80 -10.22 -22.72
CA TYR A 57 -1.30 -10.92 -23.91
C TYR A 57 -2.50 -10.22 -24.58
N GLY A 58 -2.95 -9.06 -24.08
CA GLY A 58 -4.11 -8.36 -24.61
C GLY A 58 -5.36 -9.22 -24.51
N GLU A 59 -6.02 -9.44 -25.66
CA GLU A 59 -7.22 -10.27 -25.78
C GLU A 59 -6.97 -11.76 -25.48
N GLY A 60 -5.71 -12.23 -25.58
CA GLY A 60 -5.33 -13.56 -25.14
C GLY A 60 -4.18 -14.19 -25.93
N MET A 61 -3.78 -15.38 -25.50
CA MET A 61 -2.72 -16.13 -26.17
C MET A 61 -3.29 -16.97 -27.32
N VAL A 62 -2.85 -16.72 -28.54
CA VAL A 62 -3.17 -17.58 -29.68
C VAL A 62 -2.34 -18.86 -29.59
N VAL A 63 -3.01 -20.00 -29.44
CA VAL A 63 -2.39 -21.33 -29.35
C VAL A 63 -2.68 -22.10 -30.62
N LYS A 64 -1.64 -22.64 -31.27
CA LYS A 64 -1.80 -23.45 -32.47
C LYS A 64 -2.35 -24.84 -32.14
N ALA A 65 -3.29 -25.31 -32.96
CA ALA A 65 -3.82 -26.66 -32.85
C ALA A 65 -2.71 -27.72 -32.99
N ASN A 66 -2.77 -28.74 -32.11
CA ASN A 66 -1.85 -29.86 -32.12
C ASN A 66 -2.50 -31.12 -32.71
N LYS A 67 -1.67 -32.14 -32.97
CA LYS A 67 -2.14 -33.41 -33.55
C LYS A 67 -2.96 -34.26 -32.56
N THR A 68 -2.64 -34.20 -31.27
CA THR A 68 -3.35 -34.94 -30.22
C THR A 68 -4.82 -34.55 -30.20
N ARG A 69 -5.72 -35.53 -30.16
CA ARG A 69 -7.17 -35.31 -30.12
C ARG A 69 -7.72 -35.37 -28.71
N LEU A 70 -8.74 -34.56 -28.46
CA LEU A 70 -9.44 -34.51 -27.19
C LEU A 70 -10.06 -35.86 -26.86
N ARG A 71 -9.76 -36.36 -25.66
CA ARG A 71 -10.38 -37.54 -25.08
C ARG A 71 -10.96 -37.17 -23.72
N LEU A 72 -12.24 -37.45 -23.55
CA LEU A 72 -12.96 -37.25 -22.30
C LEU A 72 -13.50 -38.59 -21.83
N ASP A 73 -12.90 -39.12 -20.77
CA ASP A 73 -13.33 -40.36 -20.13
C ASP A 73 -14.00 -40.01 -18.78
N TYR A 74 -15.18 -40.60 -18.53
CA TYR A 74 -15.90 -40.49 -17.26
C TYR A 74 -15.69 -41.77 -16.46
N THR A 75 -15.16 -41.63 -15.24
CA THR A 75 -15.04 -42.73 -14.29
C THR A 75 -16.09 -42.54 -13.19
N PRO A 76 -17.09 -43.45 -13.08
CA PRO A 76 -18.06 -43.41 -12.01
C PRO A 76 -17.42 -43.51 -10.63
N ALA A 77 -18.06 -42.95 -9.60
CA ALA A 77 -17.62 -43.07 -8.22
C ALA A 77 -17.72 -44.52 -7.69
N SER A 78 -18.62 -45.32 -8.26
CA SER A 78 -18.74 -46.74 -7.92
C SER A 78 -17.73 -47.59 -8.71
N PRO A 79 -16.85 -48.36 -8.04
CA PRO A 79 -15.90 -49.25 -8.72
C PRO A 79 -16.56 -50.35 -9.55
N SER A 80 -17.83 -50.67 -9.27
CA SER A 80 -18.61 -51.69 -10.00
C SER A 80 -19.10 -51.23 -11.37
N LEU A 81 -19.10 -49.92 -11.63
CA LEU A 81 -19.53 -49.35 -12.91
C LEU A 81 -18.31 -49.11 -13.80
N ARG A 82 -18.38 -49.54 -15.06
CA ARG A 82 -17.30 -49.29 -16.02
C ARG A 82 -17.27 -47.81 -16.41
N GLY A 83 -16.06 -47.27 -16.54
CA GLY A 83 -15.84 -45.96 -17.12
C GLY A 83 -16.38 -45.90 -18.55
N VAL A 84 -16.92 -44.75 -18.94
CA VAL A 84 -17.46 -44.52 -20.28
C VAL A 84 -16.69 -43.41 -20.97
N ARG A 85 -16.33 -43.62 -22.23
CA ARG A 85 -15.79 -42.57 -23.08
C ARG A 85 -16.93 -41.70 -23.57
N LEU A 86 -16.85 -40.40 -23.31
CA LEU A 86 -17.85 -39.45 -23.79
C LEU A 86 -17.63 -39.16 -25.28
N PRO A 87 -18.70 -39.10 -26.09
CA PRO A 87 -18.58 -38.67 -27.48
C PRO A 87 -18.20 -37.18 -27.51
N VAL A 88 -17.09 -36.87 -28.19
CA VAL A 88 -16.63 -35.50 -28.43
C VAL A 88 -16.36 -35.30 -29.93
N PRO A 89 -16.61 -34.09 -30.48
CA PRO A 89 -16.21 -33.76 -31.85
C PRO A 89 -14.69 -33.92 -32.05
N ASP A 90 -14.23 -34.05 -33.30
CA ASP A 90 -12.80 -34.16 -33.63
C ASP A 90 -12.06 -32.84 -33.34
N LEU A 91 -11.71 -32.63 -32.08
CA LEU A 91 -11.06 -31.42 -31.59
C LEU A 91 -9.62 -31.71 -31.15
N PRO A 92 -8.69 -30.75 -31.30
CA PRO A 92 -7.35 -30.86 -30.74
C PRO A 92 -7.38 -30.85 -29.20
N ASP A 93 -6.42 -31.50 -28.55
CA ASP A 93 -6.18 -31.41 -27.10
C ASP A 93 -4.92 -30.59 -26.80
N PRO A 94 -5.03 -29.26 -26.67
CA PRO A 94 -3.91 -28.40 -26.32
C PRO A 94 -3.53 -28.46 -24.82
N SER A 95 -4.27 -29.17 -23.96
CA SER A 95 -4.14 -29.05 -22.49
C SER A 95 -2.76 -29.45 -21.94
N ALA A 96 -2.03 -30.28 -22.67
CA ALA A 96 -0.67 -30.76 -22.34
C ALA A 96 0.44 -30.06 -23.14
N LEU A 97 0.15 -28.98 -23.89
CA LEU A 97 1.18 -28.26 -24.62
C LEU A 97 2.16 -27.55 -23.68
N LYS A 98 3.43 -27.95 -23.72
CA LYS A 98 4.48 -27.44 -22.82
C LYS A 98 4.69 -25.93 -22.92
N SER A 99 4.90 -25.40 -24.12
CA SER A 99 5.30 -23.99 -24.28
C SER A 99 4.23 -22.99 -23.82
N PRO A 100 2.95 -23.11 -24.23
CA PRO A 100 1.91 -22.22 -23.70
C PRO A 100 1.74 -22.39 -22.19
N VAL A 101 1.65 -23.63 -21.69
CA VAL A 101 1.35 -23.85 -20.27
C VAL A 101 2.47 -23.33 -19.37
N GLN A 102 3.75 -23.50 -19.75
CA GLN A 102 4.89 -22.97 -19.00
C GLN A 102 4.85 -21.45 -18.89
N LYS A 103 4.44 -20.74 -19.96
CA LYS A 103 4.30 -19.28 -19.94
C LYS A 103 3.18 -18.82 -18.99
N ILE A 104 2.10 -19.60 -18.91
CA ILE A 104 0.96 -19.28 -18.04
C ILE A 104 1.29 -19.64 -16.59
N MET A 105 1.98 -20.75 -16.33
CA MET A 105 2.50 -21.13 -15.01
C MET A 105 3.48 -20.10 -14.47
N ALA A 106 4.43 -19.63 -15.29
CA ALA A 106 5.37 -18.59 -14.89
C ALA A 106 4.64 -17.30 -14.47
N LEU A 107 3.55 -16.95 -15.15
CA LEU A 107 2.72 -15.81 -14.76
C LEU A 107 1.98 -16.06 -13.44
N ALA A 108 1.47 -17.29 -13.22
CA ALA A 108 0.86 -17.70 -11.97
C ALA A 108 1.85 -17.66 -10.81
N ASP A 109 3.11 -18.05 -11.02
CA ASP A 109 4.16 -17.99 -10.01
C ASP A 109 4.47 -16.54 -9.61
N ILE A 110 4.58 -15.63 -10.57
CA ILE A 110 4.72 -14.18 -10.33
C ILE A 110 3.56 -13.65 -9.47
N CYS A 111 2.31 -13.95 -9.86
CA CYS A 111 1.13 -13.50 -9.11
C CYS A 111 1.09 -14.12 -7.70
N THR A 112 1.61 -15.34 -7.54
CA THR A 112 1.68 -16.01 -6.23
C THR A 112 2.71 -15.34 -5.32
N ASP A 113 3.86 -14.92 -5.88
CA ASP A 113 4.91 -14.21 -5.12
C ASP A 113 4.46 -12.79 -4.73
N GLU A 114 3.77 -12.08 -5.62
CA GLU A 114 3.17 -10.77 -5.31
C GLU A 114 2.16 -10.84 -4.14
N LEU A 115 1.51 -11.99 -3.94
CA LEU A 115 0.54 -12.21 -2.85
C LEU A 115 1.16 -12.85 -1.59
N ASP A 116 2.46 -13.14 -1.56
CA ASP A 116 3.08 -13.88 -0.46
C ASP A 116 2.96 -13.13 0.88
N ALA A 117 3.26 -11.83 0.91
CA ALA A 117 3.16 -11.02 2.12
C ALA A 117 1.71 -10.90 2.64
N TYR A 118 0.75 -10.66 1.74
CA TYR A 118 -0.68 -10.63 2.04
C TYR A 118 -1.16 -11.98 2.60
N SER A 119 -0.81 -13.08 1.94
CA SER A 119 -1.15 -14.42 2.40
C SER A 119 -0.55 -14.72 3.77
N ARG A 120 0.72 -14.40 4.00
CA ARG A 120 1.39 -14.58 5.31
C ARG A 120 0.69 -13.82 6.43
N TYR A 121 0.18 -12.62 6.15
CA TYR A 121 -0.60 -11.85 7.11
C TYR A 121 -1.93 -12.55 7.46
N LEU A 122 -2.70 -12.98 6.46
CA LEU A 122 -3.96 -13.72 6.66
C LEU A 122 -3.79 -15.13 7.24
N GLY A 123 -2.58 -15.68 7.21
CA GLY A 123 -2.27 -16.96 7.85
C GLY A 123 -2.16 -16.88 9.39
N ARG A 124 -2.17 -15.68 9.97
CA ARG A 124 -2.05 -15.47 11.42
C ARG A 124 -3.43 -15.55 12.08
N LYS A 125 -3.47 -15.93 13.35
CA LYS A 125 -4.74 -15.98 14.12
C LYS A 125 -5.25 -14.55 14.36
N GLY A 126 -6.54 -14.34 14.16
CA GLY A 126 -7.22 -13.08 14.46
C GLY A 126 -6.99 -11.96 13.44
N THR A 127 -6.44 -12.26 12.26
CA THR A 127 -6.37 -11.29 11.15
C THR A 127 -7.56 -11.42 10.21
N SER A 128 -7.86 -10.34 9.51
CA SER A 128 -8.97 -10.19 8.58
C SER A 128 -8.51 -9.56 7.27
N VAL A 129 -9.26 -9.86 6.20
CA VAL A 129 -9.08 -9.22 4.88
C VAL A 129 -9.37 -7.71 4.91
N ASN A 130 -10.11 -7.25 5.92
CA ASN A 130 -10.47 -5.85 6.13
C ASN A 130 -9.51 -5.11 7.08
N ASP A 131 -8.49 -5.80 7.61
CA ASP A 131 -7.47 -5.15 8.41
C ASP A 131 -6.66 -4.21 7.52
N THR A 132 -6.34 -3.03 8.02
CA THR A 132 -5.55 -2.05 7.27
C THR A 132 -4.23 -2.63 6.78
N ALA A 133 -3.54 -3.39 7.63
CA ALA A 133 -2.28 -4.02 7.28
C ALA A 133 -2.46 -5.03 6.13
N ALA A 134 -3.61 -5.70 6.03
CA ALA A 134 -3.93 -6.57 4.89
C ALA A 134 -4.14 -5.74 3.61
N ILE A 135 -4.94 -4.67 3.68
CA ILE A 135 -5.22 -3.77 2.56
C ILE A 135 -3.94 -3.11 2.03
N MET A 136 -3.02 -2.77 2.92
CA MET A 136 -1.72 -2.20 2.57
C MET A 136 -0.84 -3.16 1.76
N LEU A 137 -0.94 -4.47 2.04
CA LEU A 137 -0.17 -5.52 1.37
C LEU A 137 -0.77 -5.96 0.03
N LEU A 138 -2.01 -5.57 -0.30
CA LEU A 138 -2.60 -5.87 -1.59
C LEU A 138 -2.03 -4.96 -2.70
N PRO A 139 -1.73 -5.52 -3.88
CA PRO A 139 -1.50 -4.73 -5.09
C PRO A 139 -2.68 -3.77 -5.33
N SER A 140 -2.37 -2.51 -5.64
CA SER A 140 -3.38 -1.44 -5.78
C SER A 140 -4.40 -1.75 -6.87
N GLU A 141 -4.04 -2.58 -7.84
CA GLU A 141 -4.96 -2.99 -8.88
C GLU A 141 -6.12 -3.82 -8.29
N ILE A 142 -5.86 -4.76 -7.37
CA ILE A 142 -6.85 -5.76 -6.95
C ILE A 142 -7.53 -5.45 -5.61
N VAL A 143 -7.50 -4.20 -5.18
CA VAL A 143 -8.20 -3.77 -3.96
C VAL A 143 -9.69 -4.12 -4.12
N ASN A 144 -10.28 -4.74 -3.10
CA ASN A 144 -11.68 -5.14 -3.13
C ASN A 144 -12.61 -3.99 -2.70
N GLU A 145 -13.90 -4.11 -2.97
CA GLU A 145 -14.91 -3.06 -2.70
C GLU A 145 -14.94 -2.62 -1.22
N SER A 146 -14.77 -3.56 -0.29
CA SER A 146 -14.71 -3.26 1.15
C SER A 146 -13.50 -2.39 1.49
N ALA A 147 -12.34 -2.75 0.96
CA ALA A 147 -11.12 -1.99 1.12
C ALA A 147 -11.23 -0.63 0.43
N GLU A 148 -11.75 -0.54 -0.80
CA GLU A 148 -12.02 0.73 -1.49
C GLU A 148 -12.91 1.66 -0.66
N LYS A 149 -13.92 1.12 0.03
CA LYS A 149 -14.77 1.90 0.94
C LYS A 149 -14.00 2.45 2.14
N ILE A 150 -13.10 1.65 2.73
CA ILE A 150 -12.23 2.11 3.82
C ILE A 150 -11.29 3.22 3.32
N LEU A 151 -10.61 2.99 2.20
CA LEU A 151 -9.66 3.94 1.62
C LEU A 151 -10.33 5.27 1.22
N SER A 152 -11.50 5.21 0.57
CA SER A 152 -12.26 6.40 0.19
C SER A 152 -12.82 7.15 1.39
N SER A 153 -13.28 6.43 2.43
CA SER A 153 -13.73 7.05 3.67
C SER A 153 -12.59 7.76 4.40
N PHE A 154 -11.40 7.15 4.45
CA PHE A 154 -10.21 7.78 5.01
C PHE A 154 -9.83 9.03 4.21
N LYS A 155 -9.79 8.94 2.87
CA LYS A 155 -9.45 10.05 1.99
C LYS A 155 -10.37 11.26 2.23
N ARG A 156 -11.69 11.02 2.23
CA ARG A 156 -12.68 12.08 2.51
C ARG A 156 -12.47 12.74 3.87
N TRP A 157 -12.22 11.94 4.91
CA TRP A 157 -11.96 12.46 6.25
C TRP A 157 -10.66 13.28 6.30
N ALA A 158 -9.59 12.81 5.67
CA ALA A 158 -8.32 13.51 5.62
C ALA A 158 -8.43 14.84 4.85
N ASP A 159 -9.12 14.84 3.71
CA ASP A 159 -9.37 16.06 2.92
C ASP A 159 -10.21 17.09 3.72
N GLU A 160 -11.23 16.62 4.45
CA GLU A 160 -12.03 17.47 5.35
C GLU A 160 -11.19 18.03 6.50
N ALA A 161 -10.34 17.21 7.13
CA ALA A 161 -9.44 17.65 8.19
C ALA A 161 -8.44 18.70 7.70
N ILE A 162 -7.87 18.52 6.50
CA ILE A 162 -6.96 19.49 5.87
C ILE A 162 -7.68 20.81 5.61
N LEU A 163 -8.91 20.76 5.10
CA LEU A 163 -9.68 21.96 4.74
C LEU A 163 -10.18 22.74 5.96
N VAL A 164 -10.66 22.05 7.00
CA VAL A 164 -11.41 22.67 8.11
C VAL A 164 -10.56 22.86 9.36
N LYS A 165 -9.55 22.02 9.56
CA LYS A 165 -8.74 21.97 10.78
C LYS A 165 -7.24 22.13 10.51
N GLU A 166 -6.87 22.62 9.33
CA GLU A 166 -5.46 22.75 8.90
C GLU A 166 -4.70 21.41 8.99
N GLY A 167 -5.41 20.29 8.84
CA GLY A 167 -4.87 18.94 8.93
C GLY A 167 -4.74 18.39 10.34
N LEU A 168 -5.05 19.17 11.37
CA LEU A 168 -4.94 18.77 12.77
C LEU A 168 -5.97 17.70 13.14
N VAL A 169 -5.48 16.53 13.56
CA VAL A 169 -6.27 15.36 13.97
C VAL A 169 -5.65 14.70 15.19
N SER A 170 -6.42 13.92 15.94
CA SER A 170 -5.85 13.08 17.01
C SER A 170 -5.25 11.80 16.44
N VAL A 171 -4.25 11.23 17.13
CA VAL A 171 -3.73 9.90 16.79
C VAL A 171 -4.85 8.86 16.85
N ALA A 172 -5.73 8.94 17.85
CA ALA A 172 -6.88 8.04 17.99
C ALA A 172 -7.81 8.08 16.76
N ASP A 173 -8.15 9.28 16.26
CA ASP A 173 -8.98 9.44 15.06
C ASP A 173 -8.30 8.83 13.83
N PHE A 174 -7.00 9.07 13.67
CA PHE A 174 -6.24 8.51 12.55
C PHE A 174 -6.32 6.97 12.54
N TRP A 175 -6.11 6.31 13.68
CA TRP A 175 -6.22 4.85 13.79
C TRP A 175 -7.66 4.36 13.54
N ALA A 176 -8.65 5.07 14.06
CA ALA A 176 -10.06 4.75 13.84
C ALA A 176 -10.44 4.81 12.35
N HIS A 177 -10.05 5.88 11.64
CA HIS A 177 -10.31 6.05 10.20
C HIS A 177 -9.47 5.10 9.34
N MET A 178 -8.33 4.65 9.85
CA MET A 178 -7.55 3.56 9.26
C MET A 178 -8.24 2.19 9.42
N ASN A 179 -9.33 2.09 10.20
CA ASN A 179 -10.03 0.85 10.58
C ASN A 179 -9.13 -0.09 11.42
N ALA A 180 -8.38 0.47 12.36
CA ALA A 180 -7.50 -0.26 13.27
C ALA A 180 -7.65 0.25 14.71
N SER A 181 -7.37 -0.62 15.68
CA SER A 181 -7.34 -0.23 17.09
C SER A 181 -6.11 0.64 17.38
N CYS A 182 -6.31 1.76 18.06
CA CYS A 182 -5.21 2.59 18.54
C CYS A 182 -4.31 1.77 19.48
N PRO A 183 -2.99 1.71 19.26
CA PRO A 183 -2.06 0.95 20.08
C PRO A 183 -1.78 1.65 21.42
N ASN A 184 -1.42 0.88 22.45
CA ASN A 184 -1.01 1.45 23.75
C ASN A 184 0.28 2.28 23.69
N LYS A 185 1.10 2.10 22.66
CA LYS A 185 2.36 2.84 22.40
C LYS A 185 2.61 2.95 20.90
N ILE A 186 3.08 4.11 20.44
CA ILE A 186 3.64 4.29 19.09
C ILE A 186 5.13 3.93 19.12
N ASN A 187 5.46 2.70 18.72
CA ASN A 187 6.84 2.29 18.46
C ASN A 187 7.16 2.44 16.97
N LYS A 188 8.37 2.03 16.58
CA LYS A 188 8.81 2.10 15.18
C LYS A 188 7.83 1.43 14.21
N LYS A 189 7.31 0.24 14.58
CA LYS A 189 6.39 -0.51 13.73
C LYS A 189 5.06 0.23 13.51
N GLU A 190 4.50 0.82 14.56
CA GLU A 190 3.26 1.59 14.49
C GLU A 190 3.47 2.88 13.69
N ALA A 191 4.58 3.60 13.92
CA ALA A 191 4.92 4.80 13.18
C ALA A 191 5.15 4.50 11.68
N ASP A 192 5.88 3.43 11.35
CA ASP A 192 6.11 3.02 9.96
C ASP A 192 4.79 2.65 9.26
N LEU A 193 3.85 2.01 9.97
CA LEU A 193 2.53 1.69 9.42
C LEU A 193 1.71 2.95 9.15
N MET A 194 1.66 3.90 10.10
CA MET A 194 0.95 5.17 9.93
C MET A 194 1.49 5.94 8.72
N GLN A 195 2.81 6.05 8.62
CA GLN A 195 3.46 6.74 7.51
C GLN A 195 3.24 6.05 6.17
N ALA A 196 3.39 4.73 6.11
CA ALA A 196 3.15 3.98 4.88
C ALA A 196 1.68 4.10 4.44
N PHE A 197 0.74 4.05 5.39
CA PHE A 197 -0.69 4.18 5.10
C PHE A 197 -1.03 5.57 4.57
N ALA A 198 -0.63 6.64 5.28
CA ALA A 198 -0.86 8.02 4.85
C ALA A 198 -0.26 8.27 3.45
N LEU A 199 0.98 7.83 3.23
CA LEU A 199 1.66 8.00 1.94
C LEU A 199 0.95 7.26 0.81
N LYS A 200 0.49 6.01 1.04
CA LYS A 200 -0.30 5.26 0.04
C LYS A 200 -1.61 5.97 -0.29
N MET A 201 -2.15 6.74 0.65
CA MET A 201 -3.37 7.54 0.46
C MET A 201 -3.10 8.94 -0.14
N GLY A 202 -1.83 9.32 -0.34
CA GLY A 202 -1.44 10.61 -0.89
C GLY A 202 -1.26 11.71 0.15
N TYR A 203 -0.98 11.37 1.41
CA TYR A 203 -0.78 12.31 2.51
C TYR A 203 0.57 12.14 3.20
N GLY A 204 1.13 13.25 3.67
CA GLY A 204 2.20 13.29 4.66
C GLY A 204 1.64 13.45 6.08
N LEU A 205 2.47 13.13 7.08
CA LEU A 205 2.16 13.30 8.48
C LEU A 205 3.24 14.11 9.18
N ALA A 206 2.83 15.06 10.02
CA ALA A 206 3.68 15.63 11.05
C ALA A 206 3.16 15.21 12.44
N PRO A 207 4.03 14.77 13.36
CA PRO A 207 5.47 14.62 13.20
C PRO A 207 5.81 13.36 12.39
N ASP A 208 6.98 13.38 11.76
CA ASP A 208 7.51 12.26 10.97
C ASP A 208 8.86 11.86 11.56
N PRO A 209 9.06 10.62 12.04
CA PRO A 209 10.35 10.19 12.56
C PRO A 209 11.50 10.30 11.55
N TYR A 210 11.20 10.19 10.24
CA TYR A 210 12.17 10.32 9.16
C TYR A 210 12.55 11.79 8.92
N TYR A 211 11.58 12.69 8.80
CA TYR A 211 11.83 14.10 8.49
C TYR A 211 12.08 14.97 9.72
N HIS A 212 11.21 14.84 10.71
CA HIS A 212 11.16 15.72 11.88
C HIS A 212 11.95 15.15 13.07
N HIS A 213 12.37 13.89 12.97
CA HIS A 213 13.08 13.16 14.04
C HIS A 213 12.36 13.18 15.39
N VAL A 214 11.02 13.23 15.33
CA VAL A 214 10.10 13.19 16.45
C VAL A 214 8.99 12.22 16.07
N LYS A 215 8.47 11.49 17.06
CA LYS A 215 7.34 10.58 16.89
C LYS A 215 6.10 11.17 17.58
N ALA A 216 4.93 10.77 17.12
CA ALA A 216 3.68 11.10 17.79
C ALA A 216 3.52 10.30 19.09
N ASP A 217 2.85 10.91 20.06
CA ASP A 217 2.38 10.24 21.28
C ASP A 217 0.98 9.66 21.05
N VAL A 218 0.64 8.58 21.77
CA VAL A 218 -0.64 7.87 21.58
C VAL A 218 -1.84 8.77 21.84
N ASP A 219 -1.74 9.63 22.85
CA ASP A 219 -2.78 10.60 23.23
C ASP A 219 -2.55 11.98 22.58
N GLY A 220 -1.63 12.05 21.60
CA GLY A 220 -1.23 13.28 20.94
C GLY A 220 -2.01 13.58 19.66
N THR A 221 -1.59 14.65 19.00
CA THR A 221 -2.11 15.10 17.71
C THR A 221 -1.16 14.75 16.57
N LEU A 222 -1.69 14.82 15.35
CA LEU A 222 -1.00 14.73 14.08
C LEU A 222 -1.47 15.88 13.20
N VAL A 223 -0.66 16.25 12.22
CA VAL A 223 -1.07 17.12 11.12
C VAL A 223 -0.93 16.36 9.80
N LEU A 224 -2.07 16.18 9.13
CA LEU A 224 -2.17 15.64 7.78
C LEU A 224 -1.93 16.76 6.76
N PHE A 225 -1.20 16.46 5.70
CA PHE A 225 -1.03 17.38 4.58
C PHE A 225 -0.91 16.62 3.26
N PRO A 226 -1.19 17.23 2.09
CA PRO A 226 -1.01 16.56 0.80
C PRO A 226 0.44 16.13 0.58
N ALA A 227 0.67 14.87 0.23
CA ALA A 227 1.99 14.36 -0.11
C ALA A 227 2.47 14.88 -1.48
N ALA A 228 3.78 14.84 -1.69
CA ALA A 228 4.38 15.10 -3.00
C ALA A 228 3.96 14.03 -4.01
N GLU A 229 3.79 14.42 -5.28
CA GLU A 229 3.46 13.48 -6.38
C GLU A 229 4.52 12.37 -6.55
N GLY A 230 5.77 12.62 -6.14
CA GLY A 230 6.88 11.66 -6.13
C GLY A 230 7.03 10.84 -4.84
N GLY A 231 6.16 11.04 -3.85
CA GLY A 231 6.24 10.38 -2.55
C GLY A 231 7.21 11.05 -1.58
N ARG A 232 8.22 10.32 -1.09
CA ARG A 232 9.20 10.85 -0.13
C ARG A 232 10.26 11.70 -0.83
N PHE A 233 10.47 12.93 -0.36
CA PHE A 233 11.61 13.76 -0.73
C PHE A 233 12.84 13.44 0.14
N SER A 234 14.02 13.83 -0.36
CA SER A 234 15.29 13.75 0.38
C SER A 234 15.56 15.09 1.07
N PRO A 235 15.66 15.15 2.42
CA PRO A 235 15.81 16.41 3.15
C PRO A 235 17.13 17.14 2.84
N SER A 236 17.07 18.45 2.58
CA SER A 236 18.26 19.28 2.49
C SER A 236 18.89 19.55 3.87
N PRO A 237 20.20 19.90 3.93
CA PRO A 237 20.81 20.37 5.17
C PRO A 237 20.06 21.55 5.79
N GLU A 238 19.57 22.47 4.96
CA GLU A 238 18.79 23.63 5.38
C GLU A 238 17.47 23.20 6.03
N PHE A 239 16.78 22.20 5.46
CA PHE A 239 15.54 21.66 6.04
C PHE A 239 15.80 21.06 7.42
N ILE A 240 16.86 20.27 7.57
CA ILE A 240 17.22 19.65 8.85
C ILE A 240 17.48 20.73 9.92
N SER A 241 18.18 21.80 9.55
CA SER A 241 18.40 22.96 10.43
C SER A 241 17.08 23.66 10.79
N ALA A 242 16.18 23.82 9.81
CA ALA A 242 14.88 24.45 10.00
C ALA A 242 13.98 23.69 10.97
N VAL A 243 13.94 22.35 10.89
CA VAL A 243 13.19 21.50 11.83
C VAL A 243 13.61 21.79 13.28
N MET A 244 14.92 21.92 13.53
CA MET A 244 15.44 22.22 14.87
C MET A 244 15.09 23.64 15.31
N THR A 245 15.28 24.63 14.43
CA THR A 245 14.97 26.03 14.71
C THR A 245 13.48 26.24 14.99
N LEU A 246 12.59 25.65 14.19
CA LEU A 246 11.14 25.73 14.40
C LEU A 246 10.72 25.10 15.72
N ARG A 247 11.31 23.95 16.09
CA ARG A 247 11.03 23.31 17.38
C ARG A 247 11.42 24.24 18.55
N LEU A 248 12.57 24.89 18.47
CA LEU A 248 13.03 25.85 19.49
C LEU A 248 12.15 27.10 19.54
N GLY A 249 11.86 27.70 18.38
CA GLY A 249 11.00 28.88 18.29
C GLY A 249 9.57 28.62 18.79
N ALA A 250 8.98 27.47 18.43
CA ALA A 250 7.67 27.07 18.94
C ALA A 250 7.68 26.86 20.45
N MET A 251 8.77 26.32 21.02
CA MET A 251 8.90 26.21 22.48
C MET A 251 8.92 27.57 23.16
N VAL A 252 9.66 28.54 22.62
CA VAL A 252 9.72 29.91 23.16
C VAL A 252 8.34 30.57 23.11
N ALA A 253 7.64 30.45 21.98
CA ALA A 253 6.31 30.99 21.76
C ALA A 253 5.22 30.39 22.69
N LEU A 254 5.48 29.21 23.26
CA LEU A 254 4.56 28.51 24.17
C LEU A 254 4.89 28.70 25.66
N ILE A 255 5.92 29.48 26.02
CA ILE A 255 6.33 29.67 27.43
C ILE A 255 5.25 30.41 28.25
N ASP A 256 4.60 31.41 27.65
CA ASP A 256 3.62 32.25 28.36
C ASP A 256 2.18 31.69 28.27
N ASP A 257 2.01 30.45 27.80
CA ASP A 257 0.72 29.74 27.63
C ASP A 257 -0.30 30.50 26.75
N SER A 258 0.16 31.53 26.02
CA SER A 258 -0.60 32.30 25.04
C SER A 258 0.18 32.40 23.73
N LEU A 259 -0.32 31.76 22.68
CA LEU A 259 0.23 31.87 21.34
C LEU A 259 -0.06 33.28 20.77
N ASP A 260 0.96 34.12 20.60
CA ASP A 260 0.81 35.38 19.87
C ASP A 260 0.80 35.12 18.35
N GLN A 261 -0.23 35.64 17.65
CA GLN A 261 -0.31 35.58 16.19
C GLN A 261 0.89 36.24 15.50
N ALA A 262 1.54 37.22 16.14
CA ALA A 262 2.76 37.82 15.62
C ALA A 262 3.93 36.82 15.60
N GLU A 263 4.10 36.04 16.66
CA GLU A 263 5.17 35.03 16.77
C GLU A 263 4.94 33.87 15.79
N GLN A 264 3.70 33.40 15.66
CA GLN A 264 3.35 32.40 14.65
C GLN A 264 3.72 32.88 13.23
N LYS A 265 3.38 34.13 12.89
CA LYS A 265 3.73 34.71 11.59
C LYS A 265 5.23 34.82 11.36
N VAL A 266 6.03 35.08 12.40
CA VAL A 266 7.50 35.11 12.27
C VAL A 266 8.02 33.73 11.88
N LEU A 267 7.54 32.66 12.52
CA LEU A 267 7.94 31.28 12.20
C LEU A 267 7.47 30.86 10.81
N GLU A 268 6.24 31.19 10.42
CA GLU A 268 5.73 30.92 9.06
C GLU A 268 6.54 31.66 7.98
N ASN A 269 6.89 32.92 8.23
CA ASN A 269 7.71 33.71 7.32
C ASN A 269 9.13 33.17 7.18
N ALA A 270 9.70 32.59 8.24
CA ALA A 270 11.00 31.93 8.18
C ALA A 270 10.98 30.70 7.23
N ILE A 271 9.85 30.01 7.13
CA ILE A 271 9.63 28.91 6.17
C ILE A 271 9.43 29.48 4.76
N ASN A 272 8.50 30.43 4.61
CA ASN A 272 8.06 30.92 3.30
C ASN A 272 9.16 31.67 2.54
N ASN A 273 9.93 32.51 3.24
CA ASN A 273 10.93 33.40 2.64
C ASN A 273 12.28 32.75 2.41
N ASN A 274 12.48 31.48 2.83
CA ASN A 274 13.72 30.77 2.57
C ASN A 274 13.71 30.20 1.13
N PRO A 275 14.60 30.67 0.24
CA PRO A 275 14.67 30.19 -1.14
C PRO A 275 15.34 28.82 -1.26
N GLY A 276 15.98 28.32 -0.20
CA GLY A 276 16.65 27.02 -0.17
C GLY A 276 15.70 25.84 0.05
N PHE A 277 14.43 26.09 0.42
CA PHE A 277 13.44 25.02 0.57
C PHE A 277 12.66 24.80 -0.72
N THR A 278 12.52 23.52 -1.07
CA THR A 278 11.54 23.07 -2.06
C THR A 278 10.11 23.24 -1.55
N ASP A 279 9.12 23.19 -2.45
CA ASP A 279 7.71 23.28 -2.05
C ASP A 279 7.28 22.12 -1.15
N ASP A 280 7.86 20.93 -1.34
CA ASP A 280 7.62 19.76 -0.49
C ASP A 280 8.16 19.96 0.93
N GLU A 281 9.38 20.50 1.04
CA GLU A 281 10.00 20.86 2.31
C GLU A 281 9.17 21.93 3.03
N LYS A 282 8.73 22.98 2.33
CA LYS A 282 7.86 24.02 2.91
C LYS A 282 6.56 23.43 3.43
N ARG A 283 5.89 22.56 2.67
CA ARG A 283 4.66 21.86 3.12
C ARG A 283 4.91 21.06 4.39
N SER A 284 5.99 20.28 4.43
CA SER A 284 6.35 19.48 5.61
C SER A 284 6.68 20.35 6.82
N LEU A 285 7.41 21.45 6.64
CA LEU A 285 7.77 22.37 7.73
C LEU A 285 6.53 23.11 8.27
N HIS A 286 5.59 23.52 7.42
CA HIS A 286 4.33 24.12 7.85
C HIS A 286 3.50 23.14 8.68
N ALA A 287 3.32 21.91 8.21
CA ALA A 287 2.62 20.88 8.97
C ALA A 287 3.31 20.59 10.32
N TYR A 288 4.65 20.59 10.34
CA TYR A 288 5.42 20.42 11.56
C TYR A 288 5.28 21.58 12.54
N LEU A 289 5.24 22.82 12.04
CA LEU A 289 4.99 24.00 12.85
C LEU A 289 3.59 23.93 13.46
N THR A 290 2.55 23.68 12.66
CA THR A 290 1.17 23.49 13.15
C THR A 290 1.11 22.42 14.24
N TRP A 291 1.82 21.30 14.05
CA TRP A 291 1.90 20.25 15.05
C TRP A 291 2.58 20.69 16.35
N GLN A 292 3.70 21.41 16.27
CA GLN A 292 4.42 21.94 17.44
C GLN A 292 3.55 22.90 18.26
N LEU A 293 2.82 23.80 17.59
CA LEU A 293 1.97 24.79 18.27
C LEU A 293 0.77 24.16 19.00
N HIS A 294 0.38 22.93 18.64
CA HIS A 294 -0.74 22.20 19.22
C HIS A 294 -0.32 20.98 20.06
N THR A 295 0.97 20.85 20.37
CA THR A 295 1.51 19.75 21.19
C THR A 295 2.20 20.31 22.43
N PRO A 296 1.93 19.76 23.63
CA PRO A 296 2.61 20.20 24.86
C PRO A 296 4.13 20.14 24.73
N ALA A 297 4.83 21.21 25.11
CA ALA A 297 6.28 21.29 25.00
C ALA A 297 6.98 20.17 25.81
N ASN A 298 7.62 19.22 25.11
CA ASN A 298 8.43 18.17 25.73
C ASN A 298 9.92 18.35 25.38
N MET A 299 10.76 18.55 26.40
CA MET A 299 12.20 18.79 26.29
C MET A 299 13.04 17.53 25.95
N THR A 300 12.41 16.37 25.78
CA THR A 300 13.11 15.09 25.58
C THR A 300 13.94 15.08 24.28
N GLY A 301 15.22 14.72 24.39
CA GLY A 301 16.15 14.51 23.28
C GLY A 301 16.82 15.77 22.71
N MET A 302 16.57 16.95 23.29
CA MET A 302 17.07 18.21 22.73
C MET A 302 18.44 18.64 23.26
N LYS A 303 18.78 18.33 24.52
CA LYS A 303 20.11 18.63 25.10
C LYS A 303 21.26 18.03 24.29
N SER A 304 21.17 16.75 23.97
CA SER A 304 22.19 16.05 23.18
C SER A 304 22.31 16.59 21.74
N ARG A 305 21.25 17.19 21.19
CA ARG A 305 21.26 17.78 19.84
C ARG A 305 21.77 19.22 19.82
N ILE A 306 21.43 20.05 20.82
CA ILE A 306 21.99 21.40 20.97
C ILE A 306 23.50 21.32 21.19
N GLU A 307 23.98 20.30 21.89
CA GLU A 307 25.42 20.02 22.05
C GLU A 307 26.12 19.72 20.72
N LEU A 308 25.41 19.14 19.75
CA LEU A 308 25.93 18.82 18.40
C LEU A 308 25.84 19.97 17.40
N MET A 309 25.16 21.08 17.73
CA MET A 309 25.02 22.24 16.83
C MET A 309 26.27 23.12 16.77
N GLY A 310 26.58 23.63 15.57
CA GLY A 310 27.67 24.57 15.33
C GLY A 310 27.39 25.97 15.90
N ALA A 311 28.43 26.79 16.06
CA ALA A 311 28.30 28.12 16.68
C ALA A 311 27.34 29.07 15.92
N ALA A 312 27.28 28.96 14.59
CA ALA A 312 26.37 29.76 13.75
C ALA A 312 24.89 29.38 13.95
N GLU A 313 24.60 28.09 14.12
CA GLU A 313 23.23 27.59 14.34
C GLU A 313 22.74 27.97 15.75
N LYS A 314 23.62 27.93 16.75
CA LYS A 314 23.31 28.43 18.11
C LYS A 314 23.01 29.93 18.11
N ALA A 315 23.71 30.71 17.29
CA ALA A 315 23.47 32.15 17.15
C ALA A 315 22.15 32.47 16.40
N ALA A 316 21.73 31.62 15.46
CA ALA A 316 20.44 31.77 14.79
C ALA A 316 19.27 31.51 15.75
N VAL A 317 19.39 30.51 16.62
CA VAL A 317 18.39 30.20 17.66
C VAL A 317 18.23 31.34 18.66
N GLY A 318 19.31 31.99 19.10
CA GLY A 318 19.24 33.10 20.06
C GLY A 318 18.71 34.43 19.50
N LYS A 319 18.38 34.49 18.20
CA LYS A 319 17.81 35.67 17.53
C LYS A 319 16.33 35.52 17.20
N VAL A 320 15.76 34.33 17.42
CA VAL A 320 14.32 34.07 17.36
C VAL A 320 13.73 34.36 18.72
#